data_AF-A0A833DAE8-F1
#
_entry.id   AF-A0A833DAE8-F1
#
_cell.length_a   1.000
_cell.length_b   1.000
_cell.length_c   1.000
_cell.angle_alpha   90.00
_cell.angle_beta   90.00
_cell.angle_gamma   90.00
#
_symmetry.space_group_name_H-M   'P 1'
#
loop_
_entity.id
_entity.type
_entity.pdbx_description
1 polymer ?
#
loop_
_entity_poly.entity_id
_entity_poly.type
_entity_poly.pdbx_seq_one_letter_code
_entity_poly.pdbx_strand_id
1 'polypeptide(L)'
;VKAPRYIHGETDIFQWQQQFRHDPAPWAEIGSSQFILTVPSHEIRDLDNPQDLMDWWDQALGMEHEIYGYLPWPRVERAVFDAQISAGWMHSGYPFMAHDLSVAGVVNVSYMSENGDWGMFHELGHNHQWMPSTLPGTTETGCNFASVYLMEQLVNPPNLRPANPQRAYFEDGSNISNWSTWVALDTFLVVKEEWGWGPITEALSVYYTLPAAEVPSGGTEEFNAWVMHLSNATGYNLAPYHSAWGFPLTQATYDALDHLPVWVDDPLRGDFFVYDAILRNLSSTNLNSSAAQVVWDVYDNGTNTTLTVYYGQTDMGNNSQLWPYSVSSGTPEVGPGSANITFAGDGTHYVRIMASNEEAEVWFGPISVTPN
;
A
#
# COMPACT_ATOMS: atom_id res chain seq x y z
N VAL A 1 -28.55 31.34 24.78
CA VAL A 1 -29.54 31.21 23.68
C VAL A 1 -29.65 29.73 23.35
N LYS A 2 -30.85 29.18 23.08
CA LYS A 2 -30.97 27.77 22.69
C LYS A 2 -30.49 27.56 21.26
N ALA A 3 -29.73 26.50 21.02
CA ALA A 3 -29.24 26.13 19.71
C ALA A 3 -30.06 24.97 19.14
N PRO A 4 -30.29 24.93 17.82
CA PRO A 4 -30.81 23.74 17.19
C PRO A 4 -29.90 22.56 17.49
N ARG A 5 -30.48 21.51 18.09
CA ARG A 5 -29.74 20.34 18.52
C ARG A 5 -30.50 19.07 18.17
N TYR A 6 -29.83 18.16 17.48
CA TYR A 6 -30.31 16.81 17.23
C TYR A 6 -29.30 15.81 17.79
N ILE A 7 -29.77 14.90 18.63
CA ILE A 7 -29.00 13.77 19.15
C ILE A 7 -29.66 12.49 18.61
N HIS A 8 -28.96 11.80 17.73
CA HIS A 8 -29.44 10.58 17.09
C HIS A 8 -29.81 9.51 18.14
N GLY A 9 -30.97 8.88 17.99
CA GLY A 9 -31.53 7.92 18.94
C GLY A 9 -32.19 8.51 20.20
N GLU A 10 -31.99 9.80 20.50
CA GLU A 10 -32.60 10.48 21.67
C GLU A 10 -33.64 11.55 21.28
N THR A 11 -33.37 12.30 20.21
CA THR A 11 -34.23 13.41 19.79
C THR A 11 -35.38 12.90 18.93
N ASP A 12 -36.61 13.14 19.37
CA ASP A 12 -37.81 12.82 18.59
C ASP A 12 -37.89 13.68 17.31
N ILE A 13 -38.19 13.04 16.18
CA ILE A 13 -38.22 13.70 14.86
C ILE A 13 -39.34 14.74 14.77
N PHE A 14 -40.49 14.49 15.39
CA PHE A 14 -41.57 15.47 15.42
C PHE A 14 -41.17 16.71 16.24
N GLN A 15 -40.51 16.54 17.39
CA GLN A 15 -39.96 17.65 18.17
C GLN A 15 -38.87 18.41 17.41
N TRP A 16 -37.99 17.72 16.69
CA TRP A 16 -36.99 18.33 15.82
C TRP A 16 -37.64 19.26 14.78
N GLN A 17 -38.60 18.73 14.01
CA GLN A 17 -39.28 19.45 12.93
C GLN A 17 -40.10 20.64 13.43
N GLN A 18 -40.79 20.49 14.56
CA GLN A 18 -41.72 21.51 15.05
C GLN A 18 -41.05 22.57 15.95
N GLN A 19 -39.93 22.24 16.59
CA GLN A 19 -39.36 23.09 17.63
C GLN A 19 -37.84 23.24 17.51
N PHE A 20 -37.06 22.16 17.64
CA PHE A 20 -35.63 22.29 17.90
C PHE A 20 -34.87 22.86 16.71
N ARG A 21 -35.21 22.52 15.46
CA ARG A 21 -34.53 23.09 14.27
C ARG A 21 -34.69 24.60 14.13
N HIS A 22 -35.69 25.19 14.79
CA HIS A 22 -35.99 26.63 14.76
C HIS A 22 -35.46 27.40 15.97
N ASP A 23 -34.70 26.76 16.87
CA ASP A 23 -34.08 27.44 18.00
C ASP A 23 -33.12 28.56 17.52
N PRO A 24 -33.02 29.70 18.25
CA PRO A 24 -32.53 30.95 17.70
C PRO A 24 -31.00 31.13 17.70
N ALA A 25 -30.20 30.21 18.24
CA ALA A 25 -28.74 30.35 18.18
C ALA A 25 -28.26 30.37 16.72
N PRO A 26 -27.09 30.98 16.44
CA PRO A 26 -26.55 31.05 15.09
C PRO A 26 -25.84 29.77 14.62
N TRP A 27 -25.46 28.89 15.55
CA TRP A 27 -24.90 27.55 15.26
C TRP A 27 -25.77 26.46 15.84
N ALA A 28 -25.78 25.33 15.14
CA ALA A 28 -26.48 24.11 15.47
C ALA A 28 -25.48 22.96 15.65
N GLU A 29 -25.87 21.96 16.44
CA GLU A 29 -25.16 20.69 16.55
C GLU A 29 -26.10 19.54 16.19
N ILE A 30 -25.77 18.75 15.19
CA ILE A 30 -26.43 17.48 14.89
C ILE A 30 -25.40 16.37 15.02
N GLY A 31 -25.74 15.29 15.71
CA GLY A 31 -24.76 14.23 15.92
C GLY A 31 -25.31 12.95 16.48
N SER A 32 -24.45 11.94 16.46
CA SER A 32 -24.67 10.58 16.89
C SER A 32 -23.58 10.14 17.87
N SER A 33 -23.47 8.83 18.10
CA SER A 33 -22.36 8.25 18.85
C SER A 33 -21.04 8.20 18.07
N GLN A 34 -21.09 8.30 16.73
CA GLN A 34 -19.91 8.22 15.85
C GLN A 34 -19.45 9.58 15.34
N PHE A 35 -20.38 10.51 15.06
CA PHE A 35 -20.04 11.79 14.42
C PHE A 35 -20.89 12.96 14.93
N ILE A 36 -20.26 14.13 15.09
CA ILE A 36 -20.95 15.38 15.44
C ILE A 36 -20.56 16.47 14.44
N LEU A 37 -21.59 17.09 13.85
CA LEU A 37 -21.49 18.22 12.95
C LEU A 37 -21.91 19.50 13.68
N THR A 38 -21.02 20.48 13.75
CA THR A 38 -21.33 21.84 14.21
C THR A 38 -21.40 22.76 13.00
N VAL A 39 -22.59 23.30 12.72
CA VAL A 39 -22.87 24.03 11.47
C VAL A 39 -23.66 25.32 11.72
N PRO A 40 -23.61 26.32 10.83
CA PRO A 40 -24.51 27.47 10.90
C PRO A 40 -25.98 27.02 10.92
N SER A 41 -26.77 27.51 11.87
CA SER A 41 -28.15 27.04 12.08
C SER A 41 -29.06 27.23 10.87
N HIS A 42 -28.75 28.15 9.96
CA HIS A 42 -29.57 28.36 8.77
C HIS A 42 -29.51 27.18 7.78
N GLU A 43 -28.43 26.40 7.78
CA GLU A 43 -28.22 25.24 6.90
C GLU A 43 -29.07 24.03 7.30
N ILE A 44 -29.47 23.93 8.57
CA ILE A 44 -30.22 22.76 9.09
C ILE A 44 -31.69 23.04 9.38
N ARG A 45 -32.16 24.28 9.17
CA ARG A 45 -33.56 24.65 9.49
C ARG A 45 -34.57 23.92 8.61
N ASP A 46 -34.15 23.53 7.42
CA ASP A 46 -34.97 22.80 6.45
C ASP A 46 -34.60 21.31 6.40
N LEU A 47 -33.75 20.82 7.31
CA LEU A 47 -33.43 19.39 7.43
C LEU A 47 -34.61 18.66 8.06
N ASP A 48 -35.46 18.03 7.25
CA ASP A 48 -36.67 17.35 7.73
C ASP A 48 -36.37 16.03 8.44
N ASN A 49 -35.39 15.26 7.96
CA ASN A 49 -35.03 13.96 8.51
C ASN A 49 -33.53 13.88 8.86
N PRO A 50 -33.14 14.35 10.06
CA PRO A 50 -31.76 14.21 10.53
C PRO A 50 -31.41 12.76 10.91
N GLN A 51 -32.39 11.84 11.00
CA GLN A 51 -32.13 10.43 11.29
C GLN A 51 -31.36 9.77 10.15
N ASP A 52 -31.90 9.83 8.93
CA ASP A 52 -31.26 9.21 7.75
C ASP A 52 -29.85 9.78 7.51
N LEU A 53 -29.66 11.08 7.76
CA LEU A 53 -28.36 11.72 7.65
C LEU A 53 -27.35 11.14 8.66
N MET A 54 -27.77 10.97 9.92
CA MET A 54 -26.90 10.43 10.96
C MET A 54 -26.69 8.92 10.84
N ASP A 55 -27.68 8.17 10.35
CA ASP A 55 -27.51 6.75 10.00
C ASP A 55 -26.43 6.59 8.91
N TRP A 56 -26.46 7.45 7.88
CA TRP A 56 -25.46 7.43 6.80
C TRP A 56 -24.06 7.81 7.30
N TRP A 57 -23.94 8.86 8.13
CA TRP A 57 -22.66 9.25 8.71
C TRP A 57 -22.13 8.21 9.72
N ASP A 58 -22.99 7.55 10.49
CA ASP A 58 -22.59 6.45 11.38
C ASP A 58 -22.02 5.28 10.58
N GLN A 59 -22.63 4.96 9.44
CA GLN A 59 -22.10 3.96 8.52
C GLN A 59 -20.73 4.38 7.96
N ALA A 60 -20.59 5.61 7.48
CA ALA A 60 -19.33 6.13 6.93
C ALA A 60 -18.19 6.08 7.96
N LEU A 61 -18.42 6.60 9.18
CA LEU A 61 -17.41 6.56 10.23
C LEU A 61 -17.11 5.14 10.70
N GLY A 62 -18.12 4.27 10.79
CA GLY A 62 -17.90 2.85 11.08
C GLY A 62 -16.95 2.19 10.09
N MET A 63 -17.15 2.46 8.79
CA MET A 63 -16.29 1.97 7.72
C MET A 63 -14.87 2.56 7.78
N GLU A 64 -14.70 3.82 8.16
CA GLU A 64 -13.37 4.39 8.40
C GLU A 64 -12.68 3.75 9.62
N HIS A 65 -13.38 3.55 10.74
CA HIS A 65 -12.80 2.86 11.89
C HIS A 65 -12.33 1.44 11.52
N GLU A 66 -13.11 0.73 10.70
CA GLU A 66 -12.80 -0.62 10.22
C GLU A 66 -11.54 -0.67 9.34
N ILE A 67 -11.41 0.21 8.35
CA ILE A 67 -10.27 0.14 7.42
C ILE A 67 -8.93 0.47 8.07
N TYR A 68 -8.91 1.35 9.09
CA TYR A 68 -7.71 1.63 9.87
C TYR A 68 -7.48 0.63 11.01
N GLY A 69 -8.43 -0.26 11.27
CA GLY A 69 -8.26 -1.44 12.11
C GLY A 69 -8.21 -1.21 13.63
N TYR A 70 -8.50 0.00 14.11
CA TYR A 70 -8.52 0.28 15.55
C TYR A 70 -9.93 0.23 16.13
N LEU A 71 -10.33 -0.96 16.60
CA LEU A 71 -11.66 -1.19 17.16
C LEU A 71 -11.59 -1.68 18.62
N PRO A 72 -12.51 -1.25 19.50
CA PRO A 72 -13.52 -0.22 19.27
C PRO A 72 -12.90 1.19 19.18
N TRP A 73 -13.42 2.03 18.29
CA TRP A 73 -12.93 3.39 18.16
C TRP A 73 -13.19 4.20 19.45
N PRO A 74 -12.19 4.90 20.00
CA PRO A 74 -12.26 5.36 21.38
C PRO A 74 -13.00 6.69 21.57
N ARG A 75 -13.39 7.37 20.49
CA ARG A 75 -13.97 8.73 20.54
C ARG A 75 -14.95 8.98 19.41
N VAL A 76 -15.91 9.87 19.64
CA VAL A 76 -16.77 10.41 18.56
C VAL A 76 -15.93 11.33 17.67
N GLU A 77 -16.06 11.27 16.35
CA GLU A 77 -15.46 12.26 15.44
C GLU A 77 -16.26 13.56 15.43
N ARG A 78 -15.61 14.68 15.12
CA ARG A 78 -16.23 16.01 15.19
C ARG A 78 -15.78 16.89 14.04
N ALA A 79 -16.74 17.54 13.39
CA ALA A 79 -16.50 18.59 12.39
C ALA A 79 -17.13 19.91 12.83
N VAL A 80 -16.41 21.01 12.59
CA VAL A 80 -16.94 22.37 12.77
C VAL A 80 -16.82 23.14 11.46
N PHE A 81 -17.95 23.70 11.03
CA PHE A 81 -18.06 24.47 9.80
C PHE A 81 -18.08 25.96 10.11
N ASP A 82 -17.09 26.68 9.59
CA ASP A 82 -16.92 28.12 9.83
C ASP A 82 -16.37 28.81 8.57
N ALA A 83 -16.68 30.09 8.39
CA ALA A 83 -16.11 30.90 7.31
C ALA A 83 -14.63 31.27 7.58
N GLN A 84 -14.18 31.20 8.83
CA GLN A 84 -12.83 31.55 9.27
C GLN A 84 -12.10 30.34 9.86
N ILE A 85 -11.58 29.50 8.98
CA ILE A 85 -10.71 28.39 9.36
C ILE A 85 -9.22 28.77 9.24
N SER A 86 -8.35 27.99 9.88
CA SER A 86 -6.93 28.35 10.00
C SER A 86 -6.13 28.16 8.72
N ALA A 87 -6.57 27.25 7.84
CA ALA A 87 -5.91 26.90 6.59
C ALA A 87 -6.87 26.24 5.59
N GLY A 88 -6.60 26.42 4.30
CA GLY A 88 -7.24 25.64 3.23
C GLY A 88 -8.75 25.84 3.10
N TRP A 89 -9.39 24.82 2.53
CA TRP A 89 -10.85 24.68 2.45
C TRP A 89 -11.40 23.80 3.58
N MET A 90 -10.60 22.83 4.00
CA MET A 90 -10.77 22.02 5.20
C MET A 90 -9.38 21.75 5.80
N HIS A 91 -9.35 21.37 7.08
CA HIS A 91 -8.14 20.87 7.72
C HIS A 91 -8.46 19.93 8.89
N SER A 92 -7.63 18.91 9.05
CA SER A 92 -7.71 17.91 10.11
C SER A 92 -7.50 18.48 11.52
N GLY A 93 -7.89 17.70 12.52
CA GLY A 93 -7.86 18.09 13.92
C GLY A 93 -9.01 17.46 14.71
N TYR A 94 -9.07 17.76 16.01
CA TYR A 94 -10.20 17.36 16.84
C TYR A 94 -10.78 18.56 17.60
N PRO A 95 -11.85 19.20 17.09
CA PRO A 95 -12.58 18.87 15.85
C PRO A 95 -11.77 19.19 14.58
N PHE A 96 -12.09 18.53 13.46
CA PHE A 96 -11.60 18.99 12.16
C PHE A 96 -12.48 20.16 11.70
N MET A 97 -11.92 21.04 10.87
CA MET A 97 -12.58 22.26 10.44
C MET A 97 -12.82 22.24 8.94
N ALA A 98 -13.96 22.76 8.51
CA ALA A 98 -14.31 22.92 7.10
C ALA A 98 -14.92 24.29 6.85
N HIS A 99 -14.76 24.82 5.63
CA HIS A 99 -15.42 26.07 5.26
C HIS A 99 -16.94 25.86 5.26
N ASP A 100 -17.68 26.81 5.80
CA ASP A 100 -19.15 26.75 5.88
C ASP A 100 -19.87 26.60 4.52
N LEU A 101 -19.22 26.94 3.40
CA LEU A 101 -19.74 26.74 2.05
C LEU A 101 -19.89 25.26 1.66
N SER A 102 -19.25 24.34 2.38
CA SER A 102 -19.42 22.89 2.19
C SER A 102 -20.66 22.33 2.89
N VAL A 103 -21.29 23.06 3.82
CA VAL A 103 -22.33 22.52 4.70
C VAL A 103 -23.50 21.96 3.92
N ALA A 104 -23.99 22.68 2.90
CA ALA A 104 -25.17 22.31 2.14
C ALA A 104 -25.07 20.91 1.49
N GLY A 105 -23.85 20.49 1.09
CA GLY A 105 -23.60 19.13 0.61
C GLY A 105 -23.55 18.11 1.76
N VAL A 106 -22.79 18.43 2.81
CA VAL A 106 -22.54 17.55 3.97
C VAL A 106 -23.79 17.18 4.75
N VAL A 107 -24.76 18.10 4.87
CA VAL A 107 -26.03 17.87 5.59
C VAL A 107 -27.14 17.33 4.69
N ASN A 108 -26.85 17.06 3.42
CA ASN A 108 -27.79 16.50 2.46
C ASN A 108 -27.48 15.03 2.20
N VAL A 109 -28.21 14.14 2.87
CA VAL A 109 -27.99 12.69 2.77
C VAL A 109 -28.13 12.15 1.34
N SER A 110 -29.04 12.69 0.53
CA SER A 110 -29.19 12.28 -0.87
C SER A 110 -27.96 12.69 -1.68
N TYR A 111 -27.46 13.90 -1.48
CA TYR A 111 -26.22 14.35 -2.13
C TYR A 111 -25.02 13.50 -1.71
N MET A 112 -24.82 13.28 -0.40
CA MET A 112 -23.72 12.48 0.13
C MET A 112 -23.76 11.03 -0.34
N SER A 113 -24.95 10.43 -0.40
CA SER A 113 -25.12 9.06 -0.90
C SER A 113 -24.81 8.92 -2.38
N GLU A 114 -25.15 9.94 -3.19
CA GLU A 114 -24.94 9.90 -4.65
C GLU A 114 -23.53 10.33 -5.08
N ASN A 115 -22.92 11.27 -4.35
CA ASN A 115 -21.69 11.95 -4.79
C ASN A 115 -20.51 11.75 -3.83
N GLY A 116 -20.79 11.49 -2.56
CA GLY A 116 -19.79 11.56 -1.49
C GLY A 116 -19.19 12.95 -1.33
N ASP A 117 -18.18 13.05 -0.46
CA ASP A 117 -17.30 14.20 -0.36
C ASP A 117 -15.89 13.72 -0.05
N TRP A 118 -15.03 13.67 -1.09
CA TRP A 118 -13.65 13.22 -0.95
C TRP A 118 -12.89 14.01 0.12
N GLY A 119 -13.13 15.31 0.20
CA GLY A 119 -12.47 16.21 1.15
C GLY A 119 -12.85 15.86 2.58
N MET A 120 -14.13 15.67 2.86
CA MET A 120 -14.59 15.24 4.17
C MET A 120 -13.97 13.91 4.60
N PHE A 121 -13.98 12.91 3.71
CA PHE A 121 -13.38 11.60 3.99
C PHE A 121 -11.86 11.69 4.17
N HIS A 122 -11.21 12.61 3.47
CA HIS A 122 -9.77 12.84 3.58
C HIS A 122 -9.40 13.43 4.95
N GLU A 123 -10.13 14.44 5.41
CA GLU A 123 -9.88 15.05 6.73
C GLU A 123 -10.21 14.11 7.89
N LEU A 124 -11.28 13.34 7.77
CA LEU A 124 -11.58 12.27 8.72
C LEU A 124 -10.50 11.19 8.67
N GLY A 125 -10.02 10.81 7.48
CA GLY A 125 -8.89 9.92 7.32
C GLY A 125 -7.63 10.37 8.05
N HIS A 126 -7.31 11.68 8.07
CA HIS A 126 -6.21 12.20 8.89
C HIS A 126 -6.39 11.93 10.39
N ASN A 127 -7.63 12.02 10.90
CA ASN A 127 -7.92 11.70 12.31
C ASN A 127 -7.75 10.20 12.63
N HIS A 128 -7.75 9.35 11.61
CA HIS A 128 -7.52 7.91 11.71
C HIS A 128 -6.08 7.48 11.45
N GLN A 129 -5.24 8.36 10.90
CA GLN A 129 -3.83 8.05 10.70
C GLN A 129 -3.13 7.85 12.04
N TRP A 130 -2.61 6.64 12.23
CA TRP A 130 -1.73 6.34 13.34
C TRP A 130 -0.30 6.71 12.97
N MET A 131 0.26 7.71 13.64
CA MET A 131 1.58 8.24 13.28
C MET A 131 2.68 7.16 13.18
N PRO A 132 2.75 6.15 14.09
CA PRO A 132 3.71 5.05 13.96
C PRO A 132 3.64 4.26 12.65
N SER A 133 2.48 4.20 11.97
CA SER A 133 2.32 3.52 10.67
C SER A 133 2.42 4.47 9.47
N THR A 134 2.63 5.77 9.70
CA THR A 134 2.72 6.78 8.64
C THR A 134 4.15 6.86 8.11
N LEU A 135 4.36 6.43 6.87
CA LEU A 135 5.66 6.45 6.21
C LEU A 135 6.12 7.89 5.88
N PRO A 136 7.43 8.12 5.72
CA PRO A 136 7.95 9.43 5.31
C PRO A 136 7.25 9.98 4.05
N GLY A 137 6.79 11.22 4.10
CA GLY A 137 6.12 11.88 2.97
C GLY A 137 4.66 11.47 2.73
N THR A 138 4.07 10.63 3.59
CA THR A 138 2.72 10.04 3.38
C THR A 138 1.60 10.60 4.25
N THR A 139 1.82 11.70 4.96
CA THR A 139 0.75 12.37 5.74
C THR A 139 -0.47 12.63 4.85
N GLU A 140 -0.26 13.14 3.63
CA GLU A 140 -1.31 13.39 2.63
C GLU A 140 -1.66 12.17 1.76
N THR A 141 -1.21 10.97 2.14
CA THR A 141 -1.43 9.72 1.40
C THR A 141 -2.28 8.76 2.20
N GLY A 142 -1.84 8.38 3.40
CA GLY A 142 -2.53 7.36 4.19
C GLY A 142 -3.97 7.77 4.52
N CYS A 143 -4.23 9.06 4.75
CA CYS A 143 -5.56 9.62 5.00
C CYS A 143 -6.56 9.29 3.88
N ASN A 144 -6.08 9.23 2.63
CA ASN A 144 -6.92 8.96 1.46
C ASN A 144 -7.34 7.48 1.36
N PHE A 145 -6.90 6.59 2.26
CA PHE A 145 -7.49 5.24 2.35
C PHE A 145 -8.98 5.33 2.68
N ALA A 146 -9.39 6.23 3.59
CA ALA A 146 -10.79 6.52 3.87
C ALA A 146 -11.52 7.04 2.63
N SER A 147 -10.95 8.04 1.94
CA SER A 147 -11.55 8.62 0.74
C SER A 147 -11.79 7.59 -0.34
N VAL A 148 -10.79 6.76 -0.66
CA VAL A 148 -10.96 5.71 -1.68
C VAL A 148 -11.99 4.69 -1.22
N TYR A 149 -11.90 4.20 0.02
CA TYR A 149 -12.78 3.15 0.52
C TYR A 149 -14.24 3.56 0.59
N LEU A 150 -14.54 4.74 1.14
CA LEU A 150 -15.90 5.25 1.22
C LEU A 150 -16.45 5.58 -0.17
N MET A 151 -15.65 6.18 -1.05
CA MET A 151 -16.09 6.42 -2.42
C MET A 151 -16.42 5.10 -3.12
N GLU A 152 -15.63 4.05 -2.96
CA GLU A 152 -15.90 2.76 -3.61
C GLU A 152 -17.05 1.98 -3.00
N GLN A 153 -17.11 1.89 -1.67
CA GLN A 153 -17.97 0.93 -0.97
C GLN A 153 -19.29 1.55 -0.49
N LEU A 154 -19.29 2.85 -0.15
CA LEU A 154 -20.47 3.54 0.37
C LEU A 154 -21.19 4.35 -0.73
N VAL A 155 -20.42 5.06 -1.56
CA VAL A 155 -20.96 5.96 -2.59
C VAL A 155 -21.11 5.23 -3.93
N ASN A 156 -20.09 4.50 -4.34
CA ASN A 156 -19.99 3.79 -5.63
C ASN A 156 -20.27 4.70 -6.85
N PRO A 157 -19.50 5.79 -7.05
CA PRO A 157 -19.68 6.68 -8.18
C PRO A 157 -19.26 6.00 -9.49
N PRO A 158 -19.73 6.49 -10.66
CA PRO A 158 -19.43 5.87 -11.96
C PRO A 158 -17.94 5.88 -12.32
N ASN A 159 -17.16 6.79 -11.74
CA ASN A 159 -15.72 6.94 -11.98
C ASN A 159 -14.96 6.65 -10.67
N LEU A 160 -14.88 5.37 -10.29
CA LEU A 160 -13.97 4.95 -9.22
C LEU A 160 -12.53 5.31 -9.61
N ARG A 161 -11.67 5.48 -8.59
CA ARG A 161 -10.25 5.71 -8.81
C ARG A 161 -9.49 4.37 -8.73
N PRO A 162 -9.24 3.69 -9.85
CA PRO A 162 -8.29 2.58 -9.86
C PRO A 162 -6.87 3.09 -9.57
N ALA A 163 -5.99 2.17 -9.21
CA ALA A 163 -4.56 2.43 -9.19
C ALA A 163 -4.11 2.85 -10.58
N ASN A 164 -3.31 3.91 -10.64
CA ASN A 164 -2.76 4.40 -11.90
C ASN A 164 -1.29 4.78 -11.72
N PRO A 165 -0.39 3.79 -11.61
CA PRO A 165 1.03 4.05 -11.42
C PRO A 165 1.56 5.03 -12.46
N GLN A 166 2.23 6.08 -11.99
CA GLN A 166 2.68 7.16 -12.87
C GLN A 166 4.01 6.79 -13.52
N ARG A 167 3.99 6.52 -14.82
CA ARG A 167 5.19 6.17 -15.61
C ARG A 167 6.37 7.12 -15.38
N ALA A 168 6.09 8.43 -15.31
CA ALA A 168 7.12 9.45 -15.09
C ALA A 168 7.88 9.30 -13.75
N TYR A 169 7.29 8.68 -12.72
CA TYR A 169 7.98 8.42 -11.46
C TYR A 169 9.07 7.35 -11.63
N PHE A 170 8.76 6.27 -12.35
CA PHE A 170 9.71 5.21 -12.62
C PHE A 170 10.80 5.64 -13.62
N GLU A 171 10.45 6.47 -14.61
CA GLU A 171 11.42 7.09 -15.52
C GLU A 171 12.40 8.06 -14.82
N ASP A 172 12.02 8.59 -13.65
CA ASP A 172 12.91 9.35 -12.74
C ASP A 172 13.73 8.43 -11.80
N GLY A 173 13.81 7.13 -12.13
CA GLY A 173 14.59 6.14 -11.37
C GLY A 173 13.96 5.78 -10.02
N SER A 174 12.64 5.89 -9.90
CA SER A 174 11.90 5.63 -8.65
C SER A 174 12.45 6.43 -7.46
N ASN A 175 12.74 7.71 -7.69
CA ASN A 175 13.31 8.58 -6.68
C ASN A 175 12.33 8.79 -5.51
N ILE A 176 12.62 8.16 -4.37
CA ILE A 176 11.79 8.20 -3.16
C ILE A 176 11.48 9.61 -2.66
N SER A 177 12.28 10.63 -2.99
CA SER A 177 11.96 12.01 -2.62
C SER A 177 10.72 12.58 -3.34
N ASN A 178 10.35 11.99 -4.48
CA ASN A 178 9.19 12.35 -5.29
C ASN A 178 7.99 11.43 -5.02
N TRP A 179 8.14 10.47 -4.10
CA TRP A 179 7.10 9.54 -3.68
C TRP A 179 6.21 10.21 -2.62
N SER A 180 5.14 10.87 -3.08
CA SER A 180 4.20 11.57 -2.19
C SER A 180 2.77 11.57 -2.72
N THR A 181 1.80 11.82 -1.84
CA THR A 181 0.36 11.99 -2.14
C THR A 181 -0.16 10.91 -3.10
N TRP A 182 -0.32 11.23 -4.38
CA TRP A 182 -0.91 10.34 -5.39
C TRP A 182 0.02 9.22 -5.81
N VAL A 183 1.30 9.50 -6.06
CA VAL A 183 2.29 8.48 -6.43
C VAL A 183 2.38 7.44 -5.32
N ALA A 184 2.48 7.92 -4.08
CA ALA A 184 2.50 7.05 -2.91
C ALA A 184 1.19 6.28 -2.73
N LEU A 185 0.04 6.92 -2.96
CA LEU A 185 -1.24 6.23 -2.87
C LEU A 185 -1.36 5.10 -3.89
N ASP A 186 -0.91 5.31 -5.14
CA ASP A 186 -0.97 4.29 -6.18
C ASP A 186 -0.17 3.03 -5.80
N THR A 187 0.93 3.16 -5.04
CA THR A 187 1.66 2.02 -4.46
C THR A 187 0.76 1.14 -3.59
N PHE A 188 -0.07 1.74 -2.72
CA PHE A 188 -0.99 0.99 -1.88
C PHE A 188 -2.21 0.49 -2.66
N LEU A 189 -2.70 1.27 -3.63
CA LEU A 189 -3.87 0.90 -4.42
C LEU A 189 -3.60 -0.32 -5.31
N VAL A 190 -2.39 -0.45 -5.87
CA VAL A 190 -2.00 -1.66 -6.63
C VAL A 190 -2.08 -2.91 -5.75
N VAL A 191 -1.60 -2.85 -4.50
CA VAL A 191 -1.73 -3.95 -3.54
C VAL A 191 -3.21 -4.23 -3.22
N LYS A 192 -4.01 -3.17 -3.02
CA LYS A 192 -5.44 -3.29 -2.76
C LYS A 192 -6.23 -3.85 -3.94
N GLU A 193 -5.81 -3.62 -5.18
CA GLU A 193 -6.46 -4.20 -6.35
C GLU A 193 -6.23 -5.71 -6.45
N GLU A 194 -5.08 -6.19 -5.99
CA GLU A 194 -4.74 -7.61 -5.95
C GLU A 194 -5.42 -8.35 -4.79
N TRP A 195 -5.31 -7.82 -3.56
CA TRP A 195 -5.73 -8.53 -2.34
C TRP A 195 -6.88 -7.88 -1.55
N GLY A 196 -7.42 -6.76 -2.04
CA GLY A 196 -8.39 -5.96 -1.30
C GLY A 196 -7.77 -5.17 -0.13
N TRP A 197 -8.63 -4.55 0.69
CA TRP A 197 -8.19 -3.72 1.81
C TRP A 197 -7.67 -4.52 3.02
N GLY A 198 -8.03 -5.80 3.14
CA GLY A 198 -7.73 -6.64 4.30
C GLY A 198 -6.26 -6.62 4.72
N PRO A 199 -5.29 -6.90 3.82
CA PRO A 199 -3.88 -6.89 4.18
C PRO A 199 -3.35 -5.52 4.60
N ILE A 200 -3.86 -4.43 4.01
CA ILE A 200 -3.49 -3.06 4.40
C ILE A 200 -4.00 -2.78 5.82
N THR A 201 -5.26 -3.11 6.10
CA THR A 201 -5.84 -2.96 7.45
C THR A 201 -5.09 -3.80 8.48
N GLU A 202 -4.75 -5.05 8.16
CA GLU A 202 -3.95 -5.91 9.04
C GLU A 202 -2.56 -5.33 9.31
N ALA A 203 -1.87 -4.86 8.27
CA ALA A 203 -0.55 -4.25 8.40
C ALA A 203 -0.59 -2.96 9.25
N LEU A 204 -1.60 -2.11 9.06
CA LEU A 204 -1.82 -0.91 9.89
C LEU A 204 -2.08 -1.28 11.35
N SER A 205 -2.86 -2.33 11.59
CA SER A 205 -3.30 -2.74 12.93
C SER A 205 -2.16 -3.19 13.84
N VAL A 206 -1.08 -3.73 13.26
CA VAL A 206 0.10 -4.16 14.02
C VAL A 206 0.63 -3.02 14.91
N TYR A 207 0.68 -1.80 14.36
CA TYR A 207 1.29 -0.63 15.01
C TYR A 207 0.57 -0.16 16.29
N TYR A 208 -0.68 -0.54 16.51
CA TYR A 208 -1.40 -0.18 17.75
C TYR A 208 -0.92 -0.99 18.97
N THR A 209 -0.29 -2.14 18.72
CA THR A 209 0.11 -3.09 19.77
C THR A 209 1.62 -3.24 19.89
N LEU A 210 2.39 -2.58 19.02
CA LEU A 210 3.85 -2.59 19.09
C LEU A 210 4.33 -2.04 20.45
N PRO A 211 5.26 -2.74 21.13
CA PRO A 211 6.00 -2.16 22.24
C PRO A 211 6.69 -0.88 21.79
N ALA A 212 6.75 0.13 22.68
CA ALA A 212 7.34 1.43 22.34
C ALA A 212 8.80 1.35 21.84
N ALA A 213 9.54 0.30 22.22
CA ALA A 213 10.91 0.05 21.76
C ALA A 213 11.00 -0.58 20.35
N GLU A 214 9.89 -1.10 19.84
CA GLU A 214 9.78 -1.76 18.52
C GLU A 214 9.06 -0.87 17.49
N VAL A 215 8.57 0.30 17.90
CA VAL A 215 7.99 1.28 16.97
C VAL A 215 9.12 1.79 16.07
N PRO A 216 9.03 1.59 14.74
CA PRO A 216 10.09 1.98 13.82
C PRO A 216 10.22 3.50 13.75
N SER A 217 11.44 3.98 13.46
CA SER A 217 11.70 5.41 13.35
C SER A 217 12.78 5.74 12.31
N GLY A 218 12.81 6.99 11.84
CA GLY A 218 13.92 7.48 11.02
C GLY A 218 13.85 7.07 9.54
N GLY A 219 12.64 6.83 9.02
CA GLY A 219 12.37 6.56 7.62
C GLY A 219 12.76 5.17 7.14
N THR A 220 14.05 4.81 7.21
CA THR A 220 14.49 3.48 6.76
C THR A 220 13.82 2.37 7.55
N GLU A 221 13.77 2.45 8.89
CA GLU A 221 13.08 1.43 9.70
C GLU A 221 11.58 1.40 9.40
N GLU A 222 10.95 2.56 9.18
CA GLU A 222 9.52 2.69 8.89
C GLU A 222 9.16 2.00 7.57
N PHE A 223 9.92 2.24 6.51
CA PHE A 223 9.74 1.56 5.22
C PHE A 223 9.92 0.04 5.34
N ASN A 224 10.98 -0.40 6.02
CA ASN A 224 11.28 -1.83 6.17
C ASN A 224 10.21 -2.54 7.02
N ALA A 225 9.76 -1.92 8.12
CA ALA A 225 8.69 -2.46 8.97
C ALA A 225 7.37 -2.57 8.21
N TRP A 226 6.99 -1.54 7.44
CA TRP A 226 5.79 -1.60 6.61
C TRP A 226 5.83 -2.77 5.62
N VAL A 227 6.94 -2.93 4.89
CA VAL A 227 7.08 -4.04 3.93
C VAL A 227 7.00 -5.39 4.62
N MET A 228 7.59 -5.54 5.82
CA MET A 228 7.46 -6.76 6.62
C MET A 228 6.01 -7.05 7.01
N HIS A 229 5.30 -6.07 7.56
CA HIS A 229 3.93 -6.25 8.02
C HIS A 229 2.98 -6.57 6.87
N LEU A 230 3.09 -5.81 5.77
CA LEU A 230 2.25 -6.02 4.60
C LEU A 230 2.54 -7.36 3.91
N SER A 231 3.82 -7.74 3.78
CA SER A 231 4.20 -9.05 3.20
C SER A 231 3.65 -10.22 4.01
N ASN A 232 3.69 -10.12 5.34
CA ASN A 232 3.11 -11.14 6.21
C ASN A 232 1.58 -11.20 6.06
N ALA A 233 0.92 -10.06 5.91
CA ALA A 233 -0.53 -9.99 5.75
C ALA A 233 -1.01 -10.50 4.38
N THR A 234 -0.26 -10.26 3.30
CA THR A 234 -0.58 -10.81 1.97
C THR A 234 -0.16 -12.26 1.81
N GLY A 235 0.83 -12.72 2.59
CA GLY A 235 1.47 -14.02 2.40
C GLY A 235 2.45 -14.05 1.22
N TYR A 236 2.84 -12.88 0.68
CA TYR A 236 3.81 -12.74 -0.40
C TYR A 236 4.95 -11.84 0.03
N ASN A 237 6.16 -12.13 -0.43
CA ASN A 237 7.31 -11.25 -0.30
C ASN A 237 7.13 -10.03 -1.21
N LEU A 238 6.79 -8.89 -0.63
CA LEU A 238 6.62 -7.62 -1.35
C LEU A 238 7.89 -6.75 -1.36
N ALA A 239 9.03 -7.26 -0.92
CA ALA A 239 10.28 -6.49 -0.94
C ALA A 239 10.72 -6.11 -2.37
N PRO A 240 10.70 -6.99 -3.37
CA PRO A 240 11.00 -6.59 -4.76
C PRO A 240 10.06 -5.49 -5.25
N TYR A 241 8.75 -5.64 -5.04
CA TYR A 241 7.74 -4.66 -5.43
C TYR A 241 7.98 -3.28 -4.80
N HIS A 242 8.18 -3.20 -3.48
CA HIS A 242 8.42 -1.91 -2.82
C HIS A 242 9.80 -1.32 -3.14
N SER A 243 10.80 -2.16 -3.40
CA SER A 243 12.09 -1.72 -3.93
C SER A 243 11.95 -1.07 -5.31
N ALA A 244 11.05 -1.57 -6.17
CA ALA A 244 10.75 -0.96 -7.46
C ALA A 244 10.13 0.44 -7.31
N TRP A 245 9.44 0.71 -6.19
CA TRP A 245 8.99 2.05 -5.80
C TRP A 245 10.06 2.91 -5.12
N GLY A 246 11.29 2.42 -4.97
CA GLY A 246 12.42 3.18 -4.41
C GLY A 246 12.56 3.07 -2.89
N PHE A 247 11.87 2.14 -2.23
CA PHE A 247 11.97 1.99 -0.78
C PHE A 247 13.40 1.57 -0.39
N PRO A 248 14.01 2.19 0.63
CA PRO A 248 15.38 1.87 1.05
C PRO A 248 15.41 0.58 1.88
N LEU A 249 15.11 -0.55 1.24
CA LEU A 249 15.04 -1.85 1.91
C LEU A 249 16.44 -2.39 2.22
N THR A 250 16.55 -3.03 3.39
CA THR A 250 17.79 -3.62 3.89
C THR A 250 17.84 -5.11 3.59
N GLN A 251 19.05 -5.68 3.53
CA GLN A 251 19.21 -7.13 3.36
C GLN A 251 18.45 -7.93 4.43
N ALA A 252 18.38 -7.43 5.66
CA ALA A 252 17.64 -8.09 6.73
C ALA A 252 16.14 -8.26 6.41
N THR A 253 15.52 -7.31 5.72
CA THR A 253 14.13 -7.43 5.27
C THR A 253 13.98 -8.47 4.17
N TYR A 254 14.89 -8.50 3.20
CA TYR A 254 14.88 -9.57 2.18
C TYR A 254 15.05 -10.95 2.82
N ASP A 255 16.01 -11.10 3.74
CA ASP A 255 16.28 -12.36 4.44
C ASP A 255 15.07 -12.80 5.29
N ALA A 256 14.41 -11.86 5.95
CA ALA A 256 13.24 -12.15 6.79
C ALA A 256 12.02 -12.59 5.96
N LEU A 257 11.89 -12.11 4.72
CA LEU A 257 10.80 -12.46 3.80
C LEU A 257 11.14 -13.61 2.84
N ASP A 258 12.36 -14.14 2.91
CA ASP A 258 12.88 -15.15 1.98
C ASP A 258 12.00 -16.42 1.91
N HIS A 259 11.28 -16.71 3.00
CA HIS A 259 10.40 -17.85 3.15
C HIS A 259 9.03 -17.72 2.45
N LEU A 260 8.63 -16.51 2.04
CA LEU A 260 7.37 -16.25 1.31
C LEU A 260 7.60 -16.32 -0.20
N PRO A 261 6.60 -16.66 -1.04
CA PRO A 261 6.71 -16.51 -2.49
C PRO A 261 6.78 -15.02 -2.91
N VAL A 262 7.52 -14.69 -3.98
CA VAL A 262 7.51 -13.32 -4.55
C VAL A 262 6.22 -13.09 -5.33
N TRP A 263 5.70 -11.87 -5.26
CA TRP A 263 4.65 -11.42 -6.18
C TRP A 263 5.26 -11.10 -7.55
N VAL A 264 5.21 -12.06 -8.48
CA VAL A 264 5.81 -11.95 -9.82
C VAL A 264 4.85 -11.48 -10.91
N ASP A 265 3.56 -11.40 -10.59
CA ASP A 265 2.49 -10.96 -11.51
C ASP A 265 2.08 -9.50 -11.23
N ASP A 266 2.92 -8.73 -10.54
CA ASP A 266 2.65 -7.33 -10.22
C ASP A 266 2.56 -6.46 -11.49
N PRO A 267 1.66 -5.47 -11.56
CA PRO A 267 1.41 -4.69 -12.77
C PRO A 267 2.54 -3.71 -13.14
N LEU A 268 3.59 -3.59 -12.33
CA LEU A 268 4.74 -2.74 -12.70
C LEU A 268 5.68 -3.47 -13.65
N ARG A 269 5.73 -4.80 -13.56
CA ARG A 269 6.68 -5.64 -14.27
C ARG A 269 6.57 -5.46 -15.78
N GLY A 270 7.68 -5.08 -16.40
CA GLY A 270 7.74 -4.79 -17.84
C GLY A 270 7.37 -3.34 -18.13
N ASP A 271 6.09 -2.98 -18.00
CA ASP A 271 5.63 -1.68 -18.47
C ASP A 271 6.20 -0.50 -17.68
N PHE A 272 6.46 -0.66 -16.38
CA PHE A 272 6.92 0.42 -15.51
C PHE A 272 8.31 0.17 -14.92
N PHE A 273 8.65 -1.08 -14.65
CA PHE A 273 9.88 -1.44 -13.97
C PHE A 273 10.45 -2.76 -14.47
N VAL A 274 11.78 -2.82 -14.62
CA VAL A 274 12.53 -4.01 -15.00
C VAL A 274 13.11 -4.64 -13.74
N TYR A 275 12.58 -5.79 -13.36
CA TYR A 275 13.05 -6.57 -12.22
C TYR A 275 14.20 -7.49 -12.60
N ASP A 276 15.19 -7.57 -11.72
CA ASP A 276 16.22 -8.59 -11.76
C ASP A 276 15.63 -9.95 -11.35
N ALA A 277 16.08 -11.02 -12.00
CA ALA A 277 15.76 -12.37 -11.55
C ALA A 277 16.49 -12.69 -10.24
N ILE A 278 15.91 -13.59 -9.45
CA ILE A 278 16.50 -14.09 -8.21
C ILE A 278 16.56 -15.61 -8.29
N LEU A 279 17.78 -16.16 -8.29
CA LEU A 279 18.02 -17.60 -8.26
C LEU A 279 18.51 -18.03 -6.87
N ARG A 280 18.08 -19.21 -6.43
CA ARG A 280 18.44 -19.83 -5.15
C ARG A 280 18.92 -21.26 -5.35
N ASN A 281 19.51 -21.83 -4.29
CA ASN A 281 19.85 -23.25 -4.18
C ASN A 281 20.67 -23.81 -5.35
N LEU A 282 21.51 -22.97 -5.96
CA LEU A 282 22.37 -23.36 -7.07
C LEU A 282 23.29 -24.51 -6.62
N SER A 283 23.23 -25.62 -7.34
CA SER A 283 24.02 -26.83 -7.05
C SER A 283 24.19 -27.69 -8.29
N SER A 284 24.89 -28.83 -8.16
CA SER A 284 25.09 -29.79 -9.24
C SER A 284 24.62 -31.18 -8.85
N THR A 285 23.98 -31.88 -9.77
CA THR A 285 23.49 -33.26 -9.64
C THR A 285 23.89 -34.10 -10.86
N ASN A 286 23.62 -35.41 -10.82
CA ASN A 286 23.87 -36.33 -11.94
C ASN A 286 25.32 -36.31 -12.49
N LEU A 287 26.31 -36.14 -11.60
CA LEU A 287 27.72 -36.03 -11.98
C LEU A 287 28.29 -37.36 -12.47
N ASN A 288 29.00 -37.31 -13.59
CA ASN A 288 29.86 -38.37 -14.10
C ASN A 288 31.20 -37.79 -14.58
N SER A 289 32.03 -38.60 -15.23
CA SER A 289 33.39 -38.22 -15.64
C SER A 289 33.45 -37.17 -16.76
N SER A 290 32.34 -36.86 -17.43
CA SER A 290 32.32 -35.90 -18.55
C SER A 290 31.12 -34.95 -18.57
N ALA A 291 30.18 -35.07 -17.62
CA ALA A 291 29.01 -34.21 -17.55
C ALA A 291 28.47 -34.07 -16.12
N ALA A 292 27.75 -32.97 -15.91
CA ALA A 292 26.94 -32.73 -14.72
C ALA A 292 25.67 -31.97 -15.11
N GLN A 293 24.63 -32.09 -14.29
CA GLN A 293 23.46 -31.24 -14.38
C GLN A 293 23.57 -30.14 -13.33
N VAL A 294 23.54 -28.89 -13.76
CA VAL A 294 23.44 -27.72 -12.88
C VAL A 294 21.96 -27.50 -12.60
N VAL A 295 21.59 -27.35 -11.32
CA VAL A 295 20.20 -27.15 -10.90
C VAL A 295 20.11 -25.92 -9.98
N TRP A 296 18.99 -25.22 -10.04
CA TRP A 296 18.70 -24.04 -9.24
C TRP A 296 17.19 -23.90 -9.05
N ASP A 297 16.78 -23.01 -8.14
CA ASP A 297 15.40 -22.58 -8.00
C ASP A 297 15.28 -21.13 -8.47
N VAL A 298 14.40 -20.87 -9.42
CA VAL A 298 14.00 -19.51 -9.82
C VAL A 298 12.98 -19.03 -8.79
N TYR A 299 13.39 -18.07 -7.95
CA TYR A 299 12.53 -17.47 -6.93
C TYR A 299 11.77 -16.25 -7.46
N ASP A 300 12.44 -15.41 -8.25
CA ASP A 300 11.84 -14.36 -9.08
C ASP A 300 12.38 -14.56 -10.51
N ASN A 301 11.49 -14.59 -11.49
CA ASN A 301 11.84 -14.77 -12.91
C ASN A 301 12.33 -13.49 -13.59
N GLY A 302 12.33 -12.35 -12.89
CA GLY A 302 12.72 -11.05 -13.43
C GLY A 302 11.78 -10.55 -14.52
N THR A 303 12.21 -9.52 -15.23
CA THR A 303 11.50 -8.97 -16.40
C THR A 303 12.27 -9.32 -17.66
N ASN A 304 11.61 -9.90 -18.66
CA ASN A 304 12.21 -10.24 -19.97
C ASN A 304 13.60 -10.90 -19.87
N THR A 305 13.78 -11.75 -18.85
CA THR A 305 15.11 -12.26 -18.48
C THR A 305 15.48 -13.49 -19.30
N THR A 306 16.78 -13.65 -19.57
CA THR A 306 17.37 -14.88 -20.13
C THR A 306 18.45 -15.40 -19.20
N LEU A 307 18.47 -16.73 -18.98
CA LEU A 307 19.51 -17.40 -18.21
C LEU A 307 20.59 -18.02 -19.11
N THR A 308 21.85 -17.80 -18.76
CA THR A 308 23.01 -18.46 -19.38
C THR A 308 23.93 -19.04 -18.33
N VAL A 309 24.23 -20.33 -18.41
CA VAL A 309 25.14 -21.04 -17.51
C VAL A 309 26.55 -20.99 -18.10
N TYR A 310 27.49 -20.41 -17.37
CA TYR A 310 28.90 -20.31 -17.74
C TYR A 310 29.74 -21.25 -16.89
N TYR A 311 30.71 -21.93 -17.50
CA TYR A 311 31.56 -22.88 -16.76
C TYR A 311 32.94 -23.07 -17.37
N GLY A 312 33.89 -23.51 -16.55
CA GLY A 312 35.29 -23.73 -16.94
C GLY A 312 36.18 -24.12 -15.76
N GLN A 313 37.44 -24.48 -16.01
CA GLN A 313 38.41 -24.86 -14.96
C GLN A 313 38.91 -23.68 -14.11
N THR A 314 38.51 -22.46 -14.44
CA THR A 314 38.82 -21.24 -13.69
C THR A 314 37.54 -20.43 -13.58
N ASP A 315 37.25 -19.94 -12.37
CA ASP A 315 36.15 -19.00 -12.17
C ASP A 315 36.52 -17.65 -12.80
N MET A 316 35.86 -17.29 -13.89
CA MET A 316 36.10 -16.03 -14.60
C MET A 316 35.27 -14.87 -14.03
N GLY A 317 34.55 -15.10 -12.93
CA GLY A 317 33.72 -14.09 -12.29
C GLY A 317 32.57 -13.64 -13.19
N ASN A 318 32.22 -12.36 -13.07
CA ASN A 318 31.09 -11.74 -13.77
C ASN A 318 31.49 -11.21 -15.16
N ASN A 319 32.31 -11.96 -15.91
CA ASN A 319 32.76 -11.58 -17.25
C ASN A 319 32.48 -12.71 -18.25
N SER A 320 31.35 -12.61 -18.94
CA SER A 320 30.87 -13.59 -19.93
C SER A 320 31.88 -13.89 -21.04
N GLN A 321 32.73 -12.92 -21.43
CA GLN A 321 33.69 -13.08 -22.53
C GLN A 321 34.90 -13.96 -22.19
N LEU A 322 35.19 -14.15 -20.90
CA LEU A 322 36.36 -14.91 -20.45
C LEU A 322 36.04 -16.38 -20.20
N TRP A 323 34.76 -16.73 -20.06
CA TRP A 323 34.34 -18.11 -19.84
C TRP A 323 34.55 -18.95 -21.10
N PRO A 324 35.21 -20.12 -21.01
CA PRO A 324 35.49 -20.95 -22.17
C PRO A 324 34.25 -21.68 -22.71
N TYR A 325 33.24 -21.90 -21.85
CA TYR A 325 32.02 -22.62 -22.19
C TYR A 325 30.79 -21.93 -21.60
N SER A 326 29.69 -22.00 -22.35
CA SER A 326 28.38 -21.51 -21.91
C SER A 326 27.24 -22.33 -22.50
N VAL A 327 26.12 -22.40 -21.79
CA VAL A 327 24.86 -23.02 -22.23
C VAL A 327 23.71 -22.05 -21.97
N SER A 328 22.96 -21.69 -23.00
CA SER A 328 21.74 -20.89 -22.84
C SER A 328 20.63 -21.78 -22.27
N SER A 329 19.98 -21.31 -21.20
CA SER A 329 18.85 -21.97 -20.54
C SER A 329 17.50 -21.33 -20.87
N GLY A 330 17.49 -20.23 -21.65
CA GLY A 330 16.27 -19.54 -22.08
C GLY A 330 15.64 -18.66 -21.00
N THR A 331 14.35 -18.36 -21.16
CA THR A 331 13.56 -17.54 -20.24
C THR A 331 13.22 -18.33 -18.97
N PRO A 332 13.52 -17.80 -17.78
CA PRO A 332 13.19 -18.49 -16.53
C PRO A 332 11.69 -18.43 -16.22
N GLU A 333 11.19 -19.48 -15.57
CA GLU A 333 9.87 -19.53 -14.94
C GLU A 333 10.07 -19.84 -13.45
N VAL A 334 9.20 -19.31 -12.58
CA VAL A 334 9.29 -19.56 -11.13
C VAL A 334 9.22 -21.06 -10.85
N GLY A 335 10.16 -21.56 -10.04
CA GLY A 335 10.32 -22.98 -9.74
C GLY A 335 11.67 -23.56 -10.15
N PRO A 336 11.79 -24.90 -10.24
CA PRO A 336 13.08 -25.56 -10.47
C PRO A 336 13.57 -25.36 -11.90
N GLY A 337 14.83 -24.97 -12.04
CA GLY A 337 15.56 -24.86 -13.32
C GLY A 337 16.74 -25.82 -13.39
N SER A 338 17.14 -26.20 -14.61
CA SER A 338 18.34 -27.00 -14.80
C SER A 338 18.98 -26.81 -16.18
N ALA A 339 20.29 -27.02 -16.25
CA ALA A 339 21.04 -27.06 -17.50
C ALA A 339 22.13 -28.14 -17.44
N ASN A 340 22.31 -28.87 -18.53
CA ASN A 340 23.38 -29.86 -18.64
C ASN A 340 24.68 -29.17 -19.09
N ILE A 341 25.76 -29.45 -18.38
CA ILE A 341 27.11 -29.02 -18.76
C ILE A 341 27.98 -30.24 -19.08
N THR A 342 28.94 -30.07 -19.98
CA THR A 342 29.89 -31.12 -20.36
C THR A 342 31.31 -30.62 -20.22
N PHE A 343 32.22 -31.46 -19.75
CA PHE A 343 33.61 -31.06 -19.51
C PHE A 343 34.58 -32.19 -19.88
N ALA A 344 35.84 -31.80 -20.06
CA ALA A 344 36.93 -32.71 -20.37
C ALA A 344 38.01 -32.63 -19.27
N GLY A 345 38.53 -33.78 -18.86
CA GLY A 345 39.52 -33.89 -17.79
C GLY A 345 38.90 -34.12 -16.41
N ASP A 346 39.77 -34.36 -15.43
CA ASP A 346 39.46 -34.70 -14.03
C ASP A 346 39.53 -33.49 -13.08
N GLY A 347 39.86 -32.30 -13.60
CA GLY A 347 39.94 -31.07 -12.81
C GLY A 347 38.59 -30.53 -12.36
N THR A 348 38.58 -29.81 -11.23
CA THR A 348 37.41 -29.06 -10.76
C THR A 348 37.02 -27.98 -11.77
N HIS A 349 35.73 -27.91 -12.09
CA HIS A 349 35.12 -26.88 -12.92
C HIS A 349 34.28 -25.96 -12.04
N TYR A 350 34.37 -24.66 -12.29
CA TYR A 350 33.53 -23.64 -11.67
C TYR A 350 32.36 -23.33 -12.59
N VAL A 351 31.20 -23.06 -12.00
CA VAL A 351 29.97 -22.74 -12.71
C VAL A 351 29.35 -21.48 -12.11
N ARG A 352 28.90 -20.58 -12.97
CA ARG A 352 28.02 -19.45 -12.61
C ARG A 352 26.82 -19.42 -13.53
N ILE A 353 25.71 -18.85 -13.06
CA ILE A 353 24.56 -18.52 -13.91
C ILE A 353 24.48 -17.02 -14.03
N MET A 354 24.36 -16.51 -15.25
CA MET A 354 24.04 -15.12 -15.53
C MET A 354 22.55 -15.05 -15.89
N ALA A 355 21.82 -14.21 -15.18
CA ALA A 355 20.52 -13.71 -15.60
C ALA A 355 20.72 -12.34 -16.25
N SER A 356 20.25 -12.15 -17.47
CA SER A 356 20.35 -10.88 -18.18
C SER A 356 18.98 -10.44 -18.66
N ASN A 357 18.67 -9.16 -18.45
CA ASN A 357 17.54 -8.46 -19.04
C ASN A 357 18.06 -7.26 -19.86
N GLU A 358 17.20 -6.32 -20.24
CA GLU A 358 17.58 -5.15 -21.04
C GLU A 358 18.37 -4.07 -20.27
N GLU A 359 18.29 -4.07 -18.93
CA GLU A 359 18.89 -3.06 -18.06
C GLU A 359 20.12 -3.57 -17.28
N ALA A 360 20.18 -4.87 -16.98
CA ALA A 360 21.16 -5.42 -16.04
C ALA A 360 21.56 -6.89 -16.32
N GLU A 361 22.73 -7.25 -15.79
CA GLU A 361 23.25 -8.62 -15.70
C GLU A 361 23.51 -8.98 -14.24
N VAL A 362 22.81 -10.00 -13.74
CA VAL A 362 22.97 -10.53 -12.38
C VAL A 362 23.61 -11.91 -12.43
N TRP A 363 24.62 -12.14 -11.59
CA TRP A 363 25.42 -13.36 -11.58
C TRP A 363 25.25 -14.15 -10.28
N PHE A 364 25.02 -15.45 -10.40
CA PHE A 364 24.81 -16.39 -9.31
C PHE A 364 25.94 -17.42 -9.22
N GLY A 365 26.30 -17.80 -7.99
CA GLY A 365 27.39 -18.72 -7.69
C GLY A 365 28.66 -18.00 -7.20
N PRO A 366 29.84 -18.60 -7.34
CA PRO A 366 30.12 -19.83 -8.10
C PRO A 366 29.72 -21.09 -7.33
N ILE A 367 29.42 -22.16 -8.06
CA ILE A 367 29.50 -23.53 -7.53
C ILE A 367 30.68 -24.26 -8.18
N SER A 368 31.18 -25.30 -7.52
CA SER A 368 32.26 -26.14 -8.04
C SER A 368 31.77 -27.56 -8.32
N VAL A 369 32.15 -28.09 -9.47
CA VAL A 369 31.82 -29.44 -9.95
C VAL A 369 33.14 -30.17 -10.17
N THR A 370 33.38 -31.27 -9.47
CA THR A 370 34.57 -32.12 -9.69
C THR A 370 34.11 -33.43 -10.34
N PRO A 371 34.62 -33.77 -11.53
CA PRO A 371 34.31 -35.04 -12.20
C PRO A 371 34.66 -36.24 -11.31
N ASN A 372 33.82 -37.26 -11.33
CA ASN A 372 34.03 -38.52 -10.59
C ASN A 372 35.04 -39.44 -11.26
#